data_AF-A0AAV6Z320-F1
#
_entry.id   AF-A0AAV6Z320-F1
#
_cell.length_a   1.000
_cell.length_b   1.000
_cell.length_c   1.000
_cell.angle_alpha   90.00
_cell.angle_beta   90.00
_cell.angle_gamma   90.00
#
_symmetry.space_group_name_H-M   'P 1'
#
loop_
_entity.id
_entity.type
_entity.pdbx_description
1 polymer ?
#
loop_
_entity_poly.entity_id
_entity_poly.type
_entity_poly.pdbx_seq_one_letter_code
_entity_poly.pdbx_strand_id
1 'polypeptide(L)'
;MVTAGLIHWILNMLNITVHIRDVCVFLAPVFSGLTSISTFLLTRELWNQGAGLLAACFIAIVPGYISRSVAGSFDNEGIAIFALQFTYYLWVKSVKTGSVFWTICCCLSYFYMVSAWGGYVFIINLIPLHVFVLLLMQRYSKRVYIAYSTFYIVGLILSMQIPFVGFQPIRTSEHMAAAGVFALLQAYAFLQYLRDKLTKQEFQTLFFLGVSLAAGIVFLTVIYLTYTGYIAPWSGRFYSLWDTGYAKIHIPIIASVSEHQPTTWVSFFFDLHILVCTFPAGLWFCIKNINDERVF
;
A
#
# COMPACT_ATOMS: atom_id res chain seq x y z
N MET A 1 -6.11 14.70 -12.76
CA MET A 1 -6.14 15.76 -13.82
C MET A 1 -5.26 15.43 -15.03
N VAL A 2 -3.98 15.06 -14.84
CA VAL A 2 -3.08 14.66 -15.95
C VAL A 2 -3.64 13.50 -16.77
N THR A 3 -4.19 12.47 -16.12
CA THR A 3 -4.76 11.29 -16.81
C THR A 3 -5.91 11.64 -17.75
N ALA A 4 -6.84 12.49 -17.31
CA ALA A 4 -7.96 12.95 -18.13
C ALA A 4 -7.47 13.82 -19.31
N GLY A 5 -6.52 14.72 -19.05
CA GLY A 5 -5.92 15.57 -20.08
C GLY A 5 -5.17 14.76 -21.15
N LEU A 6 -4.43 13.73 -20.75
CA LEU A 6 -3.72 12.83 -21.67
C LEU A 6 -4.71 12.06 -22.56
N ILE A 7 -5.76 11.49 -21.96
CA ILE A 7 -6.80 10.77 -22.72
C ILE A 7 -7.49 11.70 -23.73
N HIS A 8 -7.85 12.91 -23.31
CA HIS A 8 -8.47 13.90 -24.19
C HIS A 8 -7.54 14.31 -25.35
N TRP A 9 -6.25 14.53 -25.07
CA TRP A 9 -5.27 14.86 -26.10
C TRP A 9 -5.09 13.72 -27.11
N ILE A 10 -5.00 12.47 -26.65
CA ILE A 10 -4.89 11.29 -27.53
C ILE A 10 -6.15 11.15 -28.40
N LEU A 11 -7.35 11.31 -27.83
CA LEU A 11 -8.61 11.21 -28.59
C LEU A 11 -8.69 12.29 -29.68
N ASN A 12 -8.33 13.53 -29.37
CA ASN A 12 -8.31 14.62 -30.34
C ASN A 12 -7.26 14.39 -31.44
N MET A 13 -6.08 13.85 -31.10
CA MET A 13 -5.04 13.47 -32.08
C MET A 13 -5.53 12.41 -33.08
N LEU A 14 -6.46 11.55 -32.67
CA LEU A 14 -7.09 10.55 -33.53
C LEU A 14 -8.33 11.06 -34.29
N ASN A 15 -8.56 12.39 -34.29
CA ASN A 15 -9.74 13.04 -34.86
C ASN A 15 -11.09 12.60 -34.22
N ILE A 16 -11.07 12.08 -33.00
CA ILE A 16 -12.28 11.77 -32.23
C ILE A 16 -12.58 12.98 -31.35
N THR A 17 -13.44 13.89 -31.84
CA THR A 17 -13.73 15.17 -31.19
C THR A 17 -14.69 15.01 -30.01
N VAL A 18 -14.14 14.61 -28.86
CA VAL A 18 -14.88 14.48 -27.59
C VAL A 18 -14.60 15.68 -26.70
N HIS A 19 -15.63 16.29 -26.12
CA HIS A 19 -15.46 17.39 -25.18
C HIS A 19 -14.80 16.90 -23.88
N ILE A 20 -13.89 17.69 -23.30
CA ILE A 20 -13.14 17.31 -22.08
C ILE A 20 -14.06 16.92 -20.91
N ARG A 21 -15.23 17.56 -20.79
CA ARG A 21 -16.24 17.23 -19.78
C ARG A 21 -16.70 15.78 -19.88
N ASP A 22 -16.91 15.28 -21.09
CA ASP A 22 -17.42 13.92 -21.29
C ASP A 22 -16.33 12.90 -20.94
N VAL A 23 -15.06 13.22 -21.24
CA VAL A 23 -13.91 12.44 -20.76
C VAL A 23 -13.87 12.39 -19.24
N CYS A 24 -14.08 13.51 -18.55
CA CYS A 24 -14.12 13.55 -17.08
C CYS A 24 -15.30 12.74 -16.51
N VAL A 25 -16.49 12.82 -17.11
CA VAL A 25 -17.69 12.09 -16.66
C VAL A 25 -17.52 10.58 -16.79
N PHE A 26 -16.95 10.11 -17.90
CA PHE A 26 -16.81 8.68 -18.18
C PHE A 26 -15.47 8.07 -17.74
N LEU A 27 -14.60 8.84 -17.08
CA LEU A 27 -13.29 8.33 -16.65
C LEU A 27 -13.41 7.23 -15.59
N ALA A 28 -14.24 7.44 -14.56
CA ALA A 28 -14.34 6.51 -13.44
C ALA A 28 -14.84 5.10 -13.86
N PRO A 29 -15.88 4.94 -14.70
CA PRO A 29 -16.26 3.63 -15.23
C PRO A 29 -15.16 2.90 -15.99
N VAL A 30 -14.34 3.61 -16.79
CA VAL A 30 -13.21 3.00 -17.52
C VAL A 30 -12.17 2.46 -16.54
N PHE A 31 -11.82 3.24 -15.51
CA PHE A 31 -10.89 2.80 -14.47
C PHE A 31 -11.47 1.70 -13.56
N SER A 32 -12.79 1.64 -13.37
CA SER A 32 -13.45 0.52 -12.71
C SER A 32 -13.26 -0.79 -13.48
N GLY A 33 -13.36 -0.75 -14.82
CA GLY A 33 -13.01 -1.89 -15.68
C GLY A 33 -11.54 -2.31 -15.54
N LEU A 34 -10.61 -1.36 -15.46
CA LEU A 34 -9.19 -1.68 -15.21
C LEU A 34 -8.95 -2.24 -13.79
N THR A 35 -9.74 -1.79 -12.81
CA THR A 35 -9.69 -2.28 -11.43
C THR A 35 -10.08 -3.75 -11.35
N SER A 36 -11.11 -4.19 -12.10
CA SER A 36 -11.49 -5.60 -12.15
C SER A 36 -10.40 -6.48 -12.74
N ILE A 37 -9.73 -6.01 -13.81
CA ILE A 37 -8.57 -6.70 -14.40
C ILE A 37 -7.41 -6.77 -13.40
N SER A 38 -7.10 -5.67 -12.70
CA SER A 38 -6.04 -5.66 -11.69
C SER A 38 -6.35 -6.62 -10.53
N THR A 39 -7.61 -6.71 -10.12
CA THR A 39 -8.05 -7.62 -9.06
C THR A 39 -7.94 -9.07 -9.51
N PHE A 40 -8.30 -9.39 -10.76
CA PHE A 40 -8.05 -10.71 -11.35
C PHE A 40 -6.57 -11.09 -11.26
N LEU A 41 -5.66 -10.19 -11.66
CA LEU A 41 -4.23 -10.46 -11.66
C LEU A 41 -3.68 -10.70 -10.26
N LEU A 42 -4.09 -9.88 -9.28
CA LEU A 42 -3.70 -10.03 -7.88
C LEU A 42 -4.18 -11.37 -7.30
N THR A 43 -5.47 -11.67 -7.41
CA THR A 43 -6.05 -12.90 -6.85
C THR A 43 -5.49 -14.16 -7.53
N ARG A 44 -5.20 -14.09 -8.83
CA ARG A 44 -4.55 -15.20 -9.55
C ARG A 44 -3.16 -15.52 -9.01
N GLU A 45 -2.41 -14.54 -8.50
CA GLU A 45 -1.09 -14.80 -7.90
C GLU A 45 -1.18 -15.49 -6.53
N LEU A 46 -2.30 -15.32 -5.81
CA LEU A 46 -2.53 -15.91 -4.49
C LEU A 46 -3.13 -17.33 -4.56
N TRP A 47 -3.95 -17.60 -5.59
CA TRP A 47 -4.72 -18.84 -5.69
C TRP A 47 -4.70 -19.45 -7.10
N ASN A 48 -5.86 -19.52 -7.77
CA ASN A 48 -6.01 -20.06 -9.12
C ASN A 48 -6.77 -19.07 -10.02
N GLN A 49 -6.83 -19.36 -11.32
CA GLN A 49 -7.53 -18.51 -12.28
C GLN A 49 -9.03 -18.39 -11.97
N GLY A 50 -9.68 -19.46 -11.50
CA GLY A 50 -11.10 -19.45 -11.13
C GLY A 50 -11.41 -18.43 -10.02
N ALA A 51 -10.61 -18.40 -8.96
CA ALA A 51 -10.73 -17.40 -7.91
C ALA A 51 -10.49 -15.98 -8.43
N GLY A 52 -9.53 -15.80 -9.35
CA GLY A 52 -9.28 -14.51 -9.98
C GLY A 52 -10.46 -13.99 -10.80
N LEU A 53 -11.08 -14.85 -11.62
CA LEU A 53 -12.25 -14.46 -12.43
C LEU A 53 -13.43 -14.08 -11.53
N LEU A 54 -13.65 -14.86 -10.47
CA LEU A 54 -14.73 -14.61 -9.51
C LEU A 54 -14.51 -13.31 -8.72
N ALA A 55 -13.27 -13.01 -8.31
CA ALA A 55 -12.93 -11.74 -7.66
C ALA A 55 -13.13 -10.53 -8.59
N ALA A 56 -12.78 -10.65 -9.88
CA ALA A 56 -13.02 -9.59 -10.86
C ALA A 56 -14.51 -9.33 -11.10
N CYS A 57 -15.33 -10.39 -11.16
CA CYS A 57 -16.78 -10.24 -11.25
C CYS A 57 -17.38 -9.55 -10.01
N PHE A 58 -16.89 -9.88 -8.82
CA PHE A 58 -17.38 -9.26 -7.57
C PHE A 58 -17.06 -7.78 -7.49
N ILE A 59 -15.81 -7.37 -7.72
CA ILE A 59 -15.43 -5.95 -7.59
C ILE A 59 -16.07 -5.06 -8.67
N ALA A 60 -16.44 -5.63 -9.82
CA ALA A 60 -17.08 -4.88 -10.90
C ALA A 60 -18.48 -4.37 -10.53
N ILE A 61 -19.20 -5.06 -9.63
CA ILE A 61 -20.59 -4.74 -9.27
C ILE A 61 -20.79 -4.41 -7.79
N VAL A 62 -19.72 -4.40 -6.98
CA VAL A 62 -19.85 -4.20 -5.53
C VAL A 62 -20.33 -2.77 -5.21
N PRO A 63 -21.46 -2.60 -4.50
CA PRO A 63 -22.05 -1.28 -4.22
C PRO A 63 -21.09 -0.33 -3.52
N GLY A 64 -20.27 -0.84 -2.59
CA GLY A 64 -19.28 -0.03 -1.88
C GLY A 64 -18.33 0.71 -2.80
N TYR A 65 -17.83 0.06 -3.87
CA TYR A 65 -16.94 0.71 -4.84
C TYR A 65 -17.70 1.60 -5.84
N ILE A 66 -18.89 1.18 -6.27
CA ILE A 66 -19.72 1.96 -7.21
C ILE A 66 -20.09 3.33 -6.64
N SER A 67 -20.34 3.42 -5.33
CA SER A 67 -20.73 4.66 -4.65
C SER A 67 -19.80 5.85 -4.91
N ARG A 68 -18.52 5.57 -5.17
CA ARG A 68 -17.45 6.56 -5.44
C ARG A 68 -16.89 6.50 -6.86
N SER A 69 -17.36 5.57 -7.69
CA SER A 69 -16.88 5.35 -9.06
C SER A 69 -17.98 5.43 -10.14
N VAL A 70 -19.17 5.94 -9.78
CA VAL A 70 -20.27 6.16 -10.71
C VAL A 70 -19.93 7.21 -11.77
N ALA A 71 -20.46 7.05 -12.99
CA ALA A 71 -20.28 8.03 -14.06
C ALA A 71 -20.76 9.42 -13.61
N GLY A 72 -19.92 10.44 -13.82
CA GLY A 72 -20.15 11.80 -13.34
C GLY A 72 -19.49 12.13 -11.99
N SER A 73 -19.15 11.12 -11.18
CA SER A 73 -18.34 11.31 -9.97
C SER A 73 -16.85 11.34 -10.32
N PHE A 74 -16.35 12.53 -10.68
CA PHE A 74 -14.95 12.75 -11.04
C PHE A 74 -14.10 13.08 -9.80
N ASP A 75 -13.84 12.06 -8.98
CA ASP A 75 -12.96 12.15 -7.81
C ASP A 75 -11.72 11.25 -7.97
N ASN A 76 -10.72 11.47 -7.13
CA ASN A 76 -9.43 10.77 -7.18
C ASN A 76 -9.55 9.26 -6.91
N GLU A 77 -10.59 8.85 -6.15
CA GLU A 77 -10.77 7.48 -5.70
C GLU A 77 -10.92 6.48 -6.85
N GLY A 78 -11.60 6.85 -7.93
CA GLY A 78 -11.81 5.95 -9.08
C GLY A 78 -10.51 5.52 -9.76
N ILE A 79 -9.49 6.39 -9.79
CA ILE A 79 -8.15 6.04 -10.29
C ILE A 79 -7.31 5.39 -9.19
N ALA A 80 -7.47 5.86 -7.95
CA ALA A 80 -6.66 5.41 -6.82
C ALA A 80 -6.85 3.94 -6.50
N ILE A 81 -8.08 3.41 -6.55
CA ILE A 81 -8.34 1.98 -6.27
C ILE A 81 -7.67 1.10 -7.34
N PHE A 82 -7.73 1.49 -8.61
CA PHE A 82 -6.97 0.81 -9.67
C PHE A 82 -5.47 0.81 -9.38
N ALA A 83 -4.89 1.98 -9.11
CA ALA A 83 -3.45 2.12 -8.86
C ALA A 83 -3.00 1.33 -7.62
N LEU A 84 -3.81 1.31 -6.57
CA LEU A 84 -3.57 0.54 -5.35
C LEU A 84 -3.56 -0.96 -5.62
N GLN A 85 -4.60 -1.50 -6.27
CA GLN A 85 -4.67 -2.92 -6.58
C GLN A 85 -3.53 -3.36 -7.52
N PHE A 86 -3.16 -2.51 -8.47
CA PHE A 86 -2.08 -2.82 -9.41
C PHE A 86 -0.71 -2.78 -8.74
N THR A 87 -0.51 -1.86 -7.81
CA THR A 87 0.72 -1.79 -6.99
C THR A 87 0.85 -3.03 -6.11
N TYR A 88 -0.23 -3.50 -5.49
CA TYR A 88 -0.23 -4.74 -4.70
C TYR A 88 0.05 -5.97 -5.54
N TYR A 89 -0.55 -6.07 -6.73
CA TYR A 89 -0.22 -7.13 -7.68
C TYR A 89 1.28 -7.15 -8.02
N LEU A 90 1.85 -6.00 -8.38
CA LEU A 90 3.27 -5.91 -8.73
C LEU A 90 4.20 -6.18 -7.54
N TRP A 91 3.82 -5.75 -6.34
CA TRP A 91 4.55 -6.05 -5.11
C TRP A 91 4.58 -7.55 -4.84
N VAL A 92 3.42 -8.21 -4.81
CA VAL A 92 3.29 -9.66 -4.64
C VAL A 92 4.09 -10.41 -5.70
N LYS A 93 3.99 -9.98 -6.96
CA LYS A 93 4.76 -10.56 -8.07
C LYS A 93 6.26 -10.41 -7.87
N SER A 94 6.70 -9.23 -7.43
CA SER A 94 8.09 -8.93 -7.16
C SER A 94 8.67 -9.81 -6.04
N VAL A 95 7.94 -9.97 -4.92
CA VAL A 95 8.38 -10.82 -3.80
C VAL A 95 8.51 -12.29 -4.24
N LYS A 96 7.54 -12.78 -5.03
CA LYS A 96 7.53 -14.16 -5.52
C LYS A 96 8.68 -14.45 -6.48
N THR A 97 8.92 -13.56 -7.44
CA THR A 97 9.96 -13.72 -8.47
C THR A 97 11.35 -13.32 -7.99
N GLY A 98 11.47 -12.30 -7.12
CA GLY A 98 12.75 -11.74 -6.67
C GLY A 98 13.49 -10.93 -7.73
N SER A 99 12.81 -10.42 -8.74
CA SER A 99 13.43 -9.66 -9.84
C SER A 99 13.31 -8.15 -9.64
N VAL A 100 14.40 -7.45 -9.92
CA VAL A 100 14.50 -5.98 -9.89
C VAL A 100 13.53 -5.36 -10.89
N PHE A 101 13.30 -5.99 -12.04
CA PHE A 101 12.37 -5.49 -13.07
C PHE A 101 10.95 -5.29 -12.51
N TRP A 102 10.40 -6.34 -11.88
CA TRP A 102 9.06 -6.25 -11.26
C TRP A 102 9.01 -5.22 -10.14
N THR A 103 10.12 -5.03 -9.42
CA THR A 103 10.22 -4.00 -8.39
C THR A 103 10.21 -2.60 -8.98
N ILE A 104 10.92 -2.35 -10.07
CA ILE A 104 10.90 -1.04 -10.76
C ILE A 104 9.50 -0.74 -11.29
N CYS A 105 8.82 -1.72 -11.91
CA CYS A 105 7.42 -1.57 -12.30
C CYS A 105 6.54 -1.24 -11.09
N CYS A 106 6.74 -1.91 -9.95
CA CYS A 106 6.03 -1.60 -8.70
C CYS A 106 6.31 -0.16 -8.22
N CYS A 107 7.55 0.32 -8.34
CA CYS A 107 7.92 1.70 -7.97
C CYS A 107 7.25 2.73 -8.87
N LEU A 108 7.16 2.47 -10.18
CA LEU A 108 6.45 3.34 -11.12
C LEU A 108 4.94 3.35 -10.85
N SER A 109 4.36 2.20 -10.52
CA SER A 109 2.95 2.10 -10.08
C SER A 109 2.71 2.85 -8.77
N TYR A 110 3.63 2.71 -7.80
CA TYR A 110 3.58 3.46 -6.54
C TYR A 110 3.73 4.97 -6.78
N PHE A 111 4.62 5.41 -7.66
CA PHE A 111 4.74 6.82 -8.04
C PHE A 111 3.44 7.36 -8.65
N TYR A 112 2.80 6.57 -9.53
CA TYR A 112 1.48 6.93 -10.06
C TYR A 112 0.44 7.08 -8.94
N MET A 113 0.41 6.15 -7.99
CA MET A 113 -0.46 6.23 -6.82
C MET A 113 -0.21 7.49 -5.98
N VAL A 114 1.05 7.82 -5.69
CA VAL A 114 1.45 9.05 -4.96
C VAL A 114 0.94 10.30 -5.68
N SER A 115 0.99 10.31 -7.02
CA SER A 115 0.48 11.42 -7.83
C SER A 115 -1.05 11.49 -7.90
N ALA A 116 -1.73 10.36 -7.68
CA ALA A 116 -3.17 10.24 -7.85
C ALA A 116 -3.95 10.50 -6.56
N TRP A 117 -3.49 9.99 -5.41
CA TRP A 117 -4.23 10.08 -4.15
C TRP A 117 -3.35 10.03 -2.91
N GLY A 118 -3.75 10.75 -1.85
CA GLY A 118 -3.06 10.79 -0.56
C GLY A 118 -3.00 9.44 0.19
N GLY A 119 -3.75 8.43 -0.24
CA GLY A 119 -3.69 7.08 0.32
C GLY A 119 -2.41 6.30 0.02
N TYR A 120 -1.42 6.90 -0.66
CA TYR A 120 -0.09 6.31 -0.80
C TYR A 120 0.58 6.03 0.56
N VAL A 121 0.22 6.79 1.61
CA VAL A 121 0.63 6.56 3.01
C VAL A 121 0.18 5.17 3.50
N PHE A 122 -0.93 4.64 3.00
CA PHE A 122 -1.38 3.28 3.34
C PHE A 122 -0.45 2.22 2.73
N ILE A 123 -0.10 2.36 1.44
CA ILE A 123 0.80 1.41 0.75
C ILE A 123 2.17 1.37 1.41
N ILE A 124 2.75 2.54 1.68
CA ILE A 124 4.10 2.64 2.24
C ILE A 124 4.16 2.19 3.71
N ASN A 125 3.04 2.05 4.41
CA ASN A 125 3.00 1.47 5.76
C ASN A 125 2.68 -0.03 5.74
N LEU A 126 1.83 -0.49 4.80
CA LEU A 126 1.49 -1.91 4.66
C LEU A 126 2.67 -2.75 4.17
N ILE A 127 3.43 -2.26 3.19
CA ILE A 127 4.58 -3.00 2.63
C ILE A 127 5.66 -3.28 3.70
N PRO A 128 6.12 -2.29 4.49
CA PRO A 128 7.04 -2.54 5.60
C PRO A 128 6.45 -3.44 6.67
N LEU A 129 5.15 -3.29 7.00
CA LEU A 129 4.49 -4.16 7.97
C LEU A 129 4.56 -5.62 7.52
N HIS A 130 4.24 -5.89 6.25
CA HIS A 130 4.37 -7.23 5.68
C HIS A 130 5.80 -7.77 5.75
N VAL A 131 6.81 -6.97 5.36
CA VAL A 131 8.22 -7.38 5.46
C VAL A 131 8.63 -7.65 6.90
N PHE A 132 8.19 -6.80 7.83
CA PHE A 132 8.45 -6.98 9.26
C PHE A 132 7.83 -8.27 9.79
N VAL A 133 6.57 -8.57 9.44
CA VAL A 133 5.91 -9.83 9.83
C VAL A 133 6.64 -11.03 9.23
N LEU A 134 7.09 -10.97 7.97
CA LEU A 134 7.92 -12.04 7.38
C LEU A 134 9.23 -12.26 8.16
N LEU A 135 9.86 -11.20 8.67
CA LEU A 135 11.04 -11.32 9.54
C LEU A 135 10.69 -12.00 10.86
N LEU A 136 9.57 -11.65 11.50
CA LEU A 136 9.10 -12.28 12.74
C LEU A 136 8.78 -13.77 12.54
N MET A 137 8.19 -14.13 11.40
CA MET A 137 7.91 -15.51 11.02
C MET A 137 9.16 -16.30 10.61
N GLN A 138 10.36 -15.70 10.70
CA GLN A 138 11.63 -16.27 10.27
C GLN A 138 11.65 -16.67 8.79
N ARG A 139 10.81 -16.05 7.95
CA ARG A 139 10.68 -16.28 6.50
C ARG A 139 11.49 -15.28 5.67
N TYR A 140 12.67 -14.92 6.16
CA TYR A 140 13.57 -14.07 5.40
C TYR A 140 14.12 -14.81 4.18
N SER A 141 14.02 -14.19 3.01
CA SER A 141 14.64 -14.66 1.78
C SER A 141 15.37 -13.54 1.05
N LYS A 142 16.37 -13.89 0.24
CA LYS A 142 17.11 -12.90 -0.59
C LYS A 142 16.17 -12.18 -1.56
N ARG A 143 15.06 -12.81 -1.97
CA ARG A 143 14.02 -12.21 -2.81
C ARG A 143 13.34 -11.03 -2.13
N VAL A 144 12.96 -11.20 -0.85
CA VAL A 144 12.35 -10.14 -0.02
C VAL A 144 13.32 -8.97 0.14
N TYR A 145 14.61 -9.25 0.35
CA TYR A 145 15.65 -8.21 0.43
C TYR A 145 15.74 -7.40 -0.86
N ILE A 146 15.88 -8.06 -2.01
CA ILE A 146 15.98 -7.38 -3.32
C ILE A 146 14.72 -6.54 -3.59
N ALA A 147 13.54 -7.11 -3.35
CA ALA A 147 12.26 -6.45 -3.57
C ALA A 147 12.09 -5.22 -2.68
N TYR A 148 12.21 -5.36 -1.36
CA TYR A 148 11.96 -4.25 -0.43
C TYR A 148 13.03 -3.16 -0.50
N SER A 149 14.32 -3.53 -0.57
CA SER A 149 15.41 -2.56 -0.61
C SER A 149 15.35 -1.70 -1.87
N THR A 150 15.06 -2.32 -3.02
CA THR A 150 14.91 -1.58 -4.29
C THR A 150 13.64 -0.75 -4.28
N PHE A 151 12.54 -1.30 -3.78
CA PHE A 151 11.26 -0.60 -3.67
C PHE A 151 11.37 0.67 -2.83
N TYR A 152 11.99 0.57 -1.65
CA TYR A 152 12.15 1.70 -0.74
C TYR A 152 12.98 2.81 -1.36
N ILE A 153 14.16 2.52 -1.91
CA ILE A 153 15.06 3.54 -2.45
C ILE A 153 14.44 4.25 -3.66
N VAL A 154 13.98 3.47 -4.66
CA VAL A 154 13.42 4.04 -5.89
C VAL A 154 12.08 4.71 -5.62
N GLY A 155 11.21 4.07 -4.83
CA GLY A 155 9.91 4.63 -4.43
C GLY A 155 10.05 5.93 -3.64
N LEU A 156 11.02 6.03 -2.73
CA LEU A 156 11.29 7.24 -1.97
C LEU A 156 11.67 8.41 -2.90
N ILE A 157 12.66 8.20 -3.78
CA ILE A 157 13.12 9.25 -4.71
C ILE A 157 12.00 9.70 -5.65
N LEU A 158 11.21 8.76 -6.17
CA LEU A 158 10.07 9.06 -7.03
C LEU A 158 8.98 9.83 -6.28
N SER A 159 8.64 9.44 -5.05
CA SER A 159 7.60 10.11 -4.26
C SER A 159 7.91 11.58 -3.99
N MET A 160 9.20 11.92 -3.80
CA MET A 160 9.65 13.30 -3.58
C MET A 160 9.53 14.20 -4.81
N GLN A 161 9.35 13.64 -6.01
CA GLN A 161 9.22 14.43 -7.24
C GLN A 161 7.86 15.16 -7.31
N ILE A 162 6.86 14.72 -6.54
CA ILE A 162 5.55 15.38 -6.52
C ILE A 162 5.65 16.62 -5.62
N PRO A 163 5.41 17.85 -6.14
CA PRO A 163 5.62 19.08 -5.37
C PRO A 163 4.82 19.17 -4.07
N PHE A 164 3.61 18.60 -4.05
CA PHE A 164 2.76 18.55 -2.86
C PHE A 164 3.34 17.66 -1.75
N VAL A 165 4.05 16.59 -2.13
CA VAL A 165 4.69 15.66 -1.20
C VAL A 165 6.04 16.22 -0.76
N GLY A 166 6.86 16.70 -1.70
CA GLY A 166 8.15 17.32 -1.43
C GLY A 166 9.01 16.47 -0.49
N PHE A 167 9.36 17.01 0.67
CA PHE A 167 10.18 16.35 1.70
C PHE A 167 9.39 15.68 2.83
N GLN A 168 8.07 15.54 2.71
CA GLN A 168 7.24 14.82 3.69
C GLN A 168 7.75 13.40 3.97
N PRO A 169 8.22 12.60 2.98
CA PRO A 169 8.70 11.24 3.24
C PRO A 169 9.89 11.13 4.20
N ILE A 170 10.62 12.23 4.44
CA ILE A 170 11.71 12.31 5.44
C ILE A 170 11.22 12.97 6.73
N ARG A 171 10.41 14.02 6.62
CA ARG A 171 10.07 14.89 7.75
C ARG A 171 8.86 14.41 8.56
N THR A 172 7.97 13.59 8.01
CA THR A 172 6.75 13.16 8.73
C THR A 172 6.91 11.78 9.37
N SER A 173 6.31 11.61 10.54
CA SER A 173 6.32 10.32 11.25
C SER A 173 5.61 9.19 10.48
N GLU A 174 4.73 9.54 9.53
CA GLU A 174 3.93 8.61 8.73
C GLU A 174 4.76 7.69 7.83
N HIS A 175 5.99 8.08 7.47
CA HIS A 175 6.88 7.32 6.59
C HIS A 175 7.99 6.58 7.35
N MET A 176 8.09 6.78 8.66
CA MET A 176 9.19 6.26 9.47
C MET A 176 9.18 4.74 9.62
N ALA A 177 8.02 4.10 9.49
CA ALA A 177 7.93 2.64 9.45
C ALA A 177 8.74 2.06 8.28
N ALA A 178 8.70 2.70 7.11
CA ALA A 178 9.44 2.24 5.94
C ALA A 178 10.95 2.37 6.14
N ALA A 179 11.41 3.51 6.65
CA ALA A 179 12.81 3.75 6.97
C ALA A 179 13.32 2.79 8.07
N GLY A 180 12.51 2.57 9.11
CA GLY A 180 12.86 1.68 10.22
C GLY A 180 13.00 0.22 9.78
N VAL A 181 12.03 -0.30 9.03
CA VAL A 181 12.11 -1.67 8.49
C VAL A 181 13.23 -1.79 7.46
N PHE A 182 13.55 -0.73 6.71
CA PHE A 182 14.70 -0.72 5.80
C PHE A 182 16.01 -0.88 6.56
N ALA A 183 16.26 -0.05 7.59
CA ALA A 183 17.45 -0.17 8.42
C ALA A 183 17.55 -1.54 9.11
N LEU A 184 16.43 -2.04 9.64
CA LEU A 184 16.37 -3.37 10.25
C LEU A 184 16.70 -4.48 9.25
N LEU A 185 16.15 -4.40 8.03
CA LEU A 185 16.39 -5.39 6.98
C LEU A 185 17.85 -5.41 6.53
N GLN A 186 18.50 -4.24 6.44
CA GLN A 186 19.94 -4.14 6.15
C GLN A 186 20.79 -4.83 7.23
N ALA A 187 20.51 -4.54 8.51
CA ALA A 187 21.20 -5.17 9.63
C ALA A 187 20.96 -6.68 9.66
N TYR A 188 19.70 -7.12 9.47
CA TYR A 188 19.34 -8.53 9.42
C TYR A 188 20.07 -9.27 8.29
N ALA A 189 20.09 -8.70 7.09
CA ALA A 189 20.73 -9.30 5.92
C ALA A 189 22.25 -9.43 6.10
N PHE A 190 22.90 -8.44 6.72
CA PHE A 190 24.33 -8.45 7.02
C PHE A 190 24.68 -9.49 8.09
N LEU A 191 23.94 -9.52 9.20
CA LEU A 191 24.12 -10.52 10.25
C LEU A 191 23.89 -11.95 9.73
N GLN A 192 22.90 -12.11 8.84
CA GLN A 192 22.63 -13.38 8.17
C GLN A 192 23.80 -13.81 7.28
N TYR A 193 24.41 -12.88 6.55
CA TYR A 193 25.59 -13.14 5.74
C TYR A 193 26.80 -13.57 6.57
N LEU A 194 27.06 -12.90 7.70
CA LEU A 194 28.11 -13.28 8.64
C LEU A 194 27.87 -14.69 9.21
N ARG A 195 26.63 -14.98 9.61
CA ARG A 195 26.23 -16.30 10.12
C ARG A 195 26.52 -17.44 9.14
N ASP A 196 26.39 -17.19 7.84
CA ASP A 196 26.67 -18.19 6.80
C ASP A 196 28.18 -18.40 6.57
N LYS A 197 29.04 -17.47 7.01
CA LYS A 197 30.50 -17.52 6.85
C LYS A 197 31.26 -17.97 8.09
N LEU A 198 30.67 -17.84 9.28
CA LEU A 198 31.30 -18.19 10.56
C LEU A 198 30.76 -19.51 11.14
N THR A 199 31.47 -20.07 12.13
CA THR A 199 31.11 -21.32 12.80
C THR A 199 29.78 -21.19 13.58
N LYS A 200 28.81 -22.08 13.31
CA LYS A 200 27.41 -21.95 13.77
C LYS A 200 27.19 -21.94 15.29
N GLN A 201 28.05 -22.59 16.08
CA GLN A 201 27.76 -22.86 17.49
C GLN A 201 27.80 -21.62 18.39
N GLU A 202 28.68 -20.66 18.12
CA GLU A 202 28.82 -19.45 18.95
C GLU A 202 28.02 -18.25 18.39
N PHE A 203 27.70 -18.28 17.10
CA PHE A 203 27.10 -17.12 16.41
C PHE A 203 25.57 -17.05 16.46
N GLN A 204 24.88 -18.11 16.90
CA GLN A 204 23.42 -18.13 16.93
C GLN A 204 22.86 -17.17 18.00
N THR A 205 23.46 -17.15 19.19
CA THR A 205 23.10 -16.21 20.27
C THR A 205 23.47 -14.77 19.90
N LEU A 206 24.65 -14.56 19.30
CA LEU A 206 25.08 -13.24 18.80
C LEU A 206 24.15 -12.72 17.69
N PHE A 207 23.64 -13.60 16.83
CA PHE A 207 22.71 -13.23 15.76
C PHE A 207 21.38 -12.70 16.33
N PHE A 208 20.74 -13.43 17.24
CA PHE A 208 19.49 -12.98 17.85
C PHE A 208 19.67 -11.71 18.68
N LEU A 209 20.76 -11.62 19.44
CA LEU A 209 21.11 -10.41 20.19
C LEU A 209 21.35 -9.22 19.25
N GLY A 210 22.10 -9.42 18.17
CA GLY A 210 22.41 -8.39 17.19
C GLY A 210 21.17 -7.87 16.46
N VAL A 211 20.26 -8.75 16.04
CA VAL A 211 18.99 -8.34 15.41
C VAL A 211 18.10 -7.59 16.41
N SER A 212 18.00 -8.07 17.65
CA SER A 212 17.22 -7.41 18.70
C SER A 212 17.77 -6.03 19.05
N LEU A 213 19.09 -5.90 19.19
CA LEU A 213 19.77 -4.63 19.41
C LEU A 213 19.56 -3.67 18.24
N ALA A 214 19.69 -4.14 16.99
CA ALA A 214 19.44 -3.32 15.81
C ALA A 214 18.00 -2.80 15.79
N ALA A 215 17.01 -3.65 16.08
CA ALA A 215 15.61 -3.25 16.18
C ALA A 215 15.39 -2.21 17.30
N GLY A 216 15.99 -2.42 18.47
CA GLY A 216 15.93 -1.50 19.60
C GLY A 216 16.54 -0.13 19.29
N ILE A 217 17.72 -0.10 18.66
CA ILE A 217 18.40 1.14 18.24
C ILE A 217 17.54 1.91 17.23
N VAL A 218 16.99 1.23 16.22
CA VAL A 218 16.11 1.86 15.23
C VAL A 218 14.90 2.49 15.90
N PHE A 219 14.24 1.75 16.80
CA PHE A 219 13.06 2.23 17.53
C PHE A 219 13.36 3.45 18.39
N LEU A 220 14.43 3.39 19.20
CA LEU A 220 14.85 4.51 20.05
C LEU A 220 15.25 5.74 19.24
N THR A 221 15.90 5.55 18.09
CA THR A 221 16.30 6.64 17.19
C THR A 221 15.07 7.34 16.62
N VAL A 222 14.05 6.59 16.17
CA VAL A 222 12.80 7.19 15.68
C VAL A 222 12.11 8.00 16.78
N ILE A 223 12.00 7.45 17.99
CA ILE A 223 11.38 8.17 19.13
C ILE A 223 12.15 9.45 19.45
N TYR A 224 13.48 9.37 19.54
CA TYR A 224 14.32 10.52 19.86
C TYR A 224 14.18 11.63 18.81
N LEU A 225 14.22 11.28 17.52
CA LEU A 225 14.08 12.25 16.42
C LEU A 225 12.69 12.88 16.34
N THR A 226 11.64 12.13 16.69
CA THR A 226 10.28 12.70 16.79
C THR A 226 10.12 13.60 18.00
N TYR A 227 10.64 13.22 19.16
CA TYR A 227 10.54 14.02 20.39
C TYR A 227 11.33 15.33 20.30
N THR A 228 12.52 15.30 19.69
CA THR A 228 13.37 16.48 19.47
C THR A 228 12.84 17.44 18.40
N GLY A 229 11.79 17.06 17.67
CA GLY A 229 11.13 17.91 16.68
C GLY A 229 11.80 17.92 15.30
N TYR A 230 12.83 17.10 15.05
CA TYR A 230 13.38 16.92 13.70
C TYR A 230 12.39 16.23 12.76
N ILE A 231 11.62 15.28 13.29
CA ILE A 231 10.51 14.63 12.61
C ILE A 231 9.20 15.20 13.15
N ALA A 232 8.39 15.75 12.25
CA ALA A 232 7.06 16.24 12.57
C ALA A 232 6.15 15.07 13.00
N PRO A 233 5.30 15.28 14.03
CA PRO A 233 4.35 14.28 14.48
C PRO A 233 3.26 14.02 13.44
N TRP A 234 2.42 13.02 13.72
CA TRP A 234 1.29 12.62 12.89
C TRP A 234 0.37 13.81 12.63
N SER A 235 -0.09 13.96 11.39
CA SER A 235 -1.08 15.00 11.09
C SER A 235 -2.42 14.69 11.77
N GLY A 236 -3.20 15.73 12.07
CA GLY A 236 -4.45 15.61 12.85
C GLY A 236 -5.46 14.63 12.23
N ARG A 237 -5.48 14.49 10.90
CA ARG A 237 -6.38 13.58 10.18
C ARG A 237 -5.99 12.10 10.35
N PHE A 238 -4.69 11.77 10.36
CA PHE A 238 -4.26 10.40 10.64
C PHE A 238 -4.31 10.11 12.14
N TYR A 239 -4.00 11.09 12.98
CA TYR A 239 -4.08 10.93 14.43
C TYR A 239 -5.50 10.67 14.92
N SER A 240 -6.52 11.26 14.28
CA SER A 240 -7.93 10.98 14.63
C SER A 240 -8.39 9.54 14.34
N LEU A 241 -7.63 8.77 13.56
CA LEU A 241 -7.88 7.33 13.38
C LEU A 241 -7.40 6.51 14.59
N TRP A 242 -6.46 7.06 15.38
CA TRP A 242 -5.97 6.44 16.61
C TRP A 242 -6.75 6.96 17.83
N ASP A 243 -6.80 8.28 18.01
CA ASP A 243 -7.63 8.93 19.03
C ASP A 243 -8.94 9.45 18.41
N THR A 244 -9.99 8.65 18.54
CA THR A 244 -11.31 8.93 17.97
C THR A 244 -12.03 10.12 18.61
N GLY A 245 -11.58 10.60 19.77
CA GLY A 245 -12.12 11.78 20.44
C GLY A 245 -11.42 13.09 20.05
N TYR A 246 -10.15 13.01 19.64
CA TYR A 246 -9.28 14.18 19.40
C TYR A 246 -9.88 15.19 18.41
N ALA A 247 -10.38 14.71 17.27
CA ALA A 247 -10.93 15.57 16.22
C ALA A 247 -12.11 16.42 16.71
N LYS A 248 -13.01 15.82 17.51
CA LYS A 248 -14.21 16.52 18.00
C LYS A 248 -13.87 17.61 19.02
N ILE A 249 -12.80 17.43 19.79
CA ILE A 249 -12.39 18.35 20.87
C ILE A 249 -11.48 19.47 20.35
N HIS A 250 -10.47 19.13 19.53
CA HIS A 250 -9.39 20.06 19.19
C HIS A 250 -9.45 20.62 17.77
N ILE A 251 -10.02 19.88 16.80
CA ILE A 251 -10.05 20.29 15.39
C ILE A 251 -11.44 19.99 14.79
N PRO A 252 -12.47 20.79 15.13
CA PRO A 252 -13.86 20.49 14.78
C PRO A 252 -14.13 20.45 13.27
N ILE A 253 -13.26 21.04 12.45
CA ILE A 253 -13.32 20.95 10.99
C ILE A 253 -13.22 19.49 10.53
N ILE A 254 -12.37 18.67 11.17
CA ILE A 254 -12.27 17.24 10.85
C ILE A 254 -13.56 16.52 11.24
N ALA A 255 -14.11 16.79 12.42
CA ALA A 255 -15.33 16.15 12.89
C ALA A 255 -16.60 16.58 12.10
N SER A 256 -16.57 17.74 11.44
CA SER A 256 -17.71 18.25 10.68
C SER A 256 -17.99 17.51 9.36
N VAL A 257 -17.00 16.78 8.83
CA VAL A 257 -17.14 16.02 7.59
C VAL A 257 -17.91 14.73 7.86
N SER A 258 -19.01 14.49 7.15
CA SER A 258 -19.83 13.30 7.32
C SER A 258 -19.06 11.99 7.09
N GLU A 259 -18.08 12.01 6.18
CA GLU A 259 -17.21 10.86 5.86
C GLU A 259 -16.26 10.47 7.00
N HIS A 260 -16.08 11.32 8.01
CA HIS A 260 -15.23 11.02 9.17
C HIS A 260 -16.02 10.45 10.35
N GLN A 261 -17.33 10.23 10.17
CA GLN A 261 -18.18 9.59 11.16
C GLN A 261 -18.05 8.06 11.11
N PRO A 262 -18.24 7.35 12.24
CA PRO A 262 -18.12 5.90 12.28
C PRO A 262 -19.21 5.20 11.44
N THR A 263 -18.85 4.06 10.86
CA THR A 263 -19.77 3.22 10.08
C THR A 263 -20.53 2.24 10.97
N THR A 264 -21.82 2.05 10.68
CA THR A 264 -22.66 1.07 11.39
C THR A 264 -22.64 -0.28 10.68
N TRP A 265 -23.05 -1.35 11.37
CA TRP A 265 -23.15 -2.71 10.79
C TRP A 265 -24.08 -2.77 9.57
N VAL A 266 -25.09 -1.90 9.52
CA VAL A 266 -26.04 -1.82 8.40
C VAL A 266 -25.31 -1.43 7.12
N SER A 267 -24.38 -0.46 7.19
CA SER A 267 -23.56 -0.05 6.05
C SER A 267 -22.68 -1.20 5.55
N PHE A 268 -22.04 -1.95 6.45
CA PHE A 268 -21.22 -3.11 6.06
C PHE A 268 -22.03 -4.16 5.28
N PHE A 269 -23.25 -4.48 5.73
CA PHE A 269 -24.09 -5.45 5.04
C PHE A 269 -24.65 -4.89 3.72
N PHE A 270 -25.04 -3.62 3.70
CA PHE A 270 -25.56 -2.96 2.51
C PHE A 270 -24.52 -2.88 1.38
N ASP A 271 -23.26 -2.58 1.72
CA ASP A 271 -22.20 -2.37 0.73
C ASP A 271 -21.60 -3.67 0.18
N LEU A 272 -21.64 -4.77 0.97
CA LEU A 272 -20.91 -6.01 0.68
C LEU A 272 -21.80 -7.26 0.56
N HIS A 273 -23.05 -7.21 1.01
CA HIS A 273 -24.03 -8.31 0.96
C HIS A 273 -23.47 -9.66 1.43
N ILE A 274 -23.35 -10.67 0.55
CA ILE A 274 -22.80 -12.00 0.90
C ILE A 274 -21.29 -12.00 1.17
N LEU A 275 -20.55 -10.98 0.70
CA LEU A 275 -19.10 -10.93 0.82
C LEU A 275 -18.67 -10.73 2.28
N VAL A 276 -19.40 -9.92 3.07
CA VAL A 276 -19.07 -9.72 4.49
C VAL A 276 -19.21 -11.02 5.30
N CYS A 277 -20.14 -11.89 4.92
CA CYS A 277 -20.35 -13.19 5.58
C CYS A 277 -19.30 -14.23 5.18
N THR A 278 -18.89 -14.25 3.91
CA THR A 278 -17.95 -15.25 3.38
C THR A 278 -16.48 -14.85 3.52
N PHE A 279 -16.19 -13.55 3.73
CA PHE A 279 -14.84 -13.02 3.91
C PHE A 279 -14.06 -13.70 5.06
N PRO A 280 -14.61 -13.88 6.28
CA PRO A 280 -13.89 -14.57 7.35
C PRO A 280 -13.50 -16.01 7.02
N ALA A 281 -14.35 -16.73 6.27
CA ALA A 281 -14.04 -18.08 5.81
C ALA A 281 -12.88 -18.07 4.80
N GLY A 282 -12.87 -17.12 3.85
CA GLY A 282 -11.76 -16.93 2.92
C GLY A 282 -10.44 -16.60 3.62
N LEU A 283 -10.49 -15.71 4.63
CA LEU A 283 -9.35 -15.37 5.47
C LEU A 283 -8.80 -16.59 6.20
N TRP A 284 -9.66 -17.45 6.74
CA TRP A 284 -9.25 -18.70 7.38
C TRP A 284 -8.51 -19.64 6.41
N PHE A 285 -8.98 -19.78 5.16
CA PHE A 285 -8.29 -20.57 4.14
C PHE A 285 -6.92 -19.98 3.76
N CYS A 286 -6.79 -18.65 3.78
CA CYS A 286 -5.51 -17.97 3.56
C CYS A 286 -4.52 -18.26 4.68
N ILE A 287 -4.96 -18.14 5.94
CA ILE A 287 -4.14 -18.43 7.14
C ILE A 287 -3.75 -19.91 7.21
N LYS A 288 -4.66 -20.83 6.85
CA LYS A 288 -4.38 -22.26 6.91
C LYS A 288 -3.20 -22.67 6.02
N ASN A 289 -3.03 -22.00 4.89
CA ASN A 289 -2.01 -22.32 3.90
C ASN A 289 -1.09 -21.12 3.69
N ILE A 290 -0.19 -20.88 4.65
CA ILE A 290 0.73 -19.75 4.63
C ILE A 290 1.74 -19.83 3.47
N ASN A 291 1.86 -18.73 2.73
CA ASN A 291 2.99 -18.43 1.85
C ASN A 291 3.40 -16.97 2.00
N ASP A 292 4.55 -16.57 1.45
CA ASP A 292 5.07 -15.21 1.57
C ASP A 292 4.03 -14.17 1.10
N GLU A 293 3.34 -14.42 -0.01
CA GLU A 293 2.29 -13.54 -0.54
C GLU A 293 0.95 -13.57 0.19
N ARG A 294 0.68 -14.59 1.02
CA ARG A 294 -0.57 -14.72 1.78
C ARG A 294 -0.49 -14.09 3.17
N VAL A 295 0.72 -13.79 3.61
CA VAL A 295 0.99 -12.99 4.81
C VAL A 295 0.75 -11.51 4.53
N PHE A 296 0.96 -11.07 3.29
CA PHE A 296 0.57 -9.76 2.80
C PHE A 296 -0.95 -9.64 2.71
#